data_AF-A0A502CFS0-F1
#
_entry.id   AF-A0A502CFS0-F1
#
_cell.length_a   1.000
_cell.length_b   1.000
_cell.length_c   1.000
_cell.angle_alpha   90.00
_cell.angle_beta   90.00
_cell.angle_gamma   90.00
#
_symmetry.space_group_name_H-M   'P 1'
#
loop_
_entity.id
_entity.type
_entity.pdbx_description
1 polymer ?
#
loop_
_entity_poly.entity_id
_entity_poly.type
_entity_poly.pdbx_seq_one_letter_code
_entity_poly.pdbx_strand_id
1 'polypeptide(L)'
;MLAAVAVAFLAPAAQATPISFYNDAGTPTAARFTVGCGSASGDCSGLLAAVSDTSPLAWSSTIGQMLGGPSNASPTSETNFVNDLLGTAFASTFAPSSGNLAPTNSNSFEFSLDTAYLLIKVGDGPTHQGYALLRNLDGKLDLWFTATGQAGGLSHYITFDGSGPTPVPEPTGLRMFGLGVLLICGFLGLRRRYN
;
A
#
# COMPACT_ATOMS: atom_id res chain seq x y z
N MET A 1 -21.42 52.02 -9.63
CA MET A 1 -20.70 51.08 -8.75
C MET A 1 -20.74 49.70 -9.41
N LEU A 2 -19.65 49.25 -10.02
CA LEU A 2 -19.53 47.89 -10.54
C LEU A 2 -19.09 46.97 -9.38
N ALA A 3 -19.91 45.99 -9.03
CA ALA A 3 -19.54 44.93 -8.11
C ALA A 3 -18.75 43.86 -8.88
N ALA A 4 -17.45 43.75 -8.61
CA ALA A 4 -16.64 42.64 -9.11
C ALA A 4 -16.91 41.41 -8.23
N VAL A 5 -17.58 40.41 -8.80
CA VAL A 5 -17.78 39.10 -8.15
C VAL A 5 -16.47 38.33 -8.30
N ALA A 6 -15.69 38.25 -7.22
CA ALA A 6 -14.52 37.40 -7.15
C ALA A 6 -14.97 35.94 -7.01
N VAL A 7 -14.91 35.18 -8.10
CA VAL A 7 -15.10 33.72 -8.09
C VAL A 7 -13.80 33.12 -7.55
N ALA A 8 -13.78 32.81 -6.26
CA ALA A 8 -12.71 32.04 -5.66
C ALA A 8 -12.80 30.59 -6.17
N PHE A 9 -11.86 30.21 -7.03
CA PHE A 9 -11.64 28.81 -7.38
C PHE A 9 -11.07 28.10 -6.15
N LEU A 10 -11.95 27.49 -5.35
CA LEU A 10 -11.54 26.51 -4.35
C LEU A 10 -10.94 25.33 -5.10
N ALA A 11 -9.61 25.21 -5.07
CA ALA A 11 -8.95 23.98 -5.51
C ALA A 11 -9.54 22.82 -4.70
N PRO A 12 -9.97 21.72 -5.34
CA PRO A 12 -10.44 20.56 -4.60
C PRO A 12 -9.29 20.13 -3.69
N ALA A 13 -9.54 20.11 -2.37
CA ALA A 13 -8.61 19.53 -1.43
C ALA A 13 -8.30 18.11 -1.92
N ALA A 14 -7.01 17.79 -2.07
CA ALA A 14 -6.58 16.46 -2.46
C ALA A 14 -7.27 15.47 -1.51
N GLN A 15 -8.21 14.69 -2.04
CA GLN A 15 -8.93 13.72 -1.22
C GLN A 15 -7.93 12.65 -0.81
N ALA A 16 -7.80 12.50 0.51
CA ALA A 16 -7.09 11.40 1.12
C ALA A 16 -7.58 10.08 0.51
N THR A 17 -6.64 9.27 0.02
CA THR A 17 -6.95 8.10 -0.81
C THR A 17 -6.65 6.83 -0.02
N PRO A 18 -7.68 6.10 0.45
CA PRO A 18 -7.48 4.80 1.06
C PRO A 18 -7.02 3.78 0.01
N ILE A 19 -6.30 2.75 0.46
CA ILE A 19 -5.87 1.65 -0.41
C ILE A 19 -7.02 0.65 -0.55
N SER A 20 -7.40 0.34 -1.79
CA SER A 20 -8.46 -0.64 -2.09
C SER A 20 -7.88 -1.98 -2.52
N PHE A 21 -8.39 -3.07 -1.93
CA PHE A 21 -7.88 -4.42 -2.18
C PHE A 21 -8.84 -5.26 -3.01
N TYR A 22 -8.36 -5.85 -4.10
CA TYR A 22 -9.15 -6.61 -5.08
C TYR A 22 -8.65 -8.06 -5.20
N ASN A 23 -9.49 -8.96 -5.71
CA ASN A 23 -9.04 -10.32 -6.06
C ASN A 23 -7.95 -10.30 -7.14
N ASP A 24 -8.06 -9.38 -8.10
CA ASP A 24 -7.11 -9.17 -9.18
C ASP A 24 -6.95 -7.65 -9.37
N ALA A 25 -5.72 -7.14 -9.21
CA ALA A 25 -5.43 -5.72 -9.36
C ALA A 25 -5.38 -5.26 -10.83
N GLY A 26 -5.19 -6.19 -11.78
CA GLY A 26 -5.23 -5.91 -13.21
C GLY A 26 -6.67 -5.72 -13.73
N THR A 27 -7.65 -6.32 -13.05
CA THR A 27 -9.09 -6.16 -13.36
C THR A 27 -9.89 -5.79 -12.10
N PRO A 28 -9.74 -4.56 -11.58
CA PRO A 28 -10.39 -4.14 -10.35
C PRO A 28 -11.89 -3.97 -10.57
N THR A 29 -12.67 -4.97 -10.15
CA THR A 29 -14.14 -4.99 -10.31
C THR A 29 -14.86 -4.64 -9.00
N ALA A 30 -14.57 -5.38 -7.93
CA ALA A 30 -15.12 -5.16 -6.60
C ALA A 30 -14.02 -5.29 -5.54
N ALA A 31 -13.83 -4.23 -4.75
CA ALA A 31 -12.92 -4.28 -3.62
C ALA A 31 -13.48 -5.23 -2.55
N ARG A 32 -12.60 -6.03 -1.94
CA ARG A 32 -12.93 -6.85 -0.77
C ARG A 32 -12.93 -6.03 0.50
N PHE A 33 -11.92 -5.17 0.63
CA PHE A 33 -11.78 -4.25 1.75
C PHE A 33 -10.94 -3.05 1.34
N THR A 34 -10.93 -2.05 2.21
CA THR A 34 -10.08 -0.86 2.09
C THR A 34 -9.28 -0.64 3.37
N VAL A 35 -8.12 0.01 3.24
CA VAL A 35 -7.29 0.47 4.35
C VAL A 35 -7.12 1.98 4.23
N GLY A 36 -7.61 2.72 5.24
CA GLY A 36 -7.32 4.13 5.44
C GLY A 36 -6.29 4.34 6.56
N CYS A 37 -5.74 5.54 6.69
CA CYS A 37 -4.69 5.85 7.67
C CYS A 37 -5.12 7.02 8.57
N GLY A 38 -5.12 6.83 9.90
CA GLY A 38 -5.68 7.73 10.92
C GLY A 38 -7.22 7.84 10.92
N SER A 39 -7.86 7.53 9.80
CA SER A 39 -9.32 7.41 9.66
C SER A 39 -9.65 6.51 8.45
N ALA A 40 -10.91 6.09 8.33
CA ALA A 40 -11.38 5.24 7.23
C ALA A 40 -11.05 5.77 5.82
N SER A 41 -11.04 7.09 5.68
CA SER A 41 -10.76 7.79 4.41
C SER A 41 -9.46 8.58 4.45
N GLY A 42 -8.55 8.27 5.38
CA GLY A 42 -7.31 9.03 5.56
C GLY A 42 -6.19 8.62 4.60
N ASP A 43 -5.18 9.48 4.48
CA ASP A 43 -4.11 9.36 3.48
C ASP A 43 -3.09 8.30 3.87
N CYS A 44 -2.97 7.27 3.04
CA CYS A 44 -2.02 6.17 3.23
C CYS A 44 -0.77 6.30 2.35
N SER A 45 -0.33 7.52 2.04
CA SER A 45 0.94 7.76 1.33
C SER A 45 2.17 7.10 1.98
N GLY A 46 2.11 6.85 3.29
CA GLY A 46 3.08 6.08 4.07
C GLY A 46 2.99 4.56 3.96
N LEU A 47 2.09 4.02 3.13
CA LEU A 47 1.78 2.60 3.05
C LEU A 47 1.79 2.15 1.59
N LEU A 48 2.41 1.00 1.33
CA LEU A 48 2.36 0.32 0.05
C LEU A 48 1.63 -1.00 0.18
N ALA A 49 0.81 -1.34 -0.80
CA ALA A 49 0.16 -2.64 -0.92
C ALA A 49 0.75 -3.44 -2.07
N ALA A 50 0.87 -4.75 -1.88
CA ALA A 50 1.28 -5.67 -2.91
C ALA A 50 0.19 -5.77 -3.99
N VAL A 51 0.58 -5.71 -5.26
CA VAL A 51 -0.32 -5.81 -6.43
C VAL A 51 0.03 -6.99 -7.35
N SER A 52 0.94 -7.84 -6.93
CA SER A 52 1.37 -9.06 -7.63
C SER A 52 1.70 -10.12 -6.60
N ASP A 53 1.58 -11.39 -6.97
CA ASP A 53 2.02 -12.56 -6.20
C ASP A 53 3.37 -13.12 -6.68
N THR A 54 4.02 -12.45 -7.65
CA THR A 54 5.34 -12.84 -8.14
C THR A 54 6.44 -12.25 -7.26
N SER A 55 7.55 -12.98 -7.11
CA SER A 55 8.78 -12.48 -6.49
C SER A 55 9.72 -11.94 -7.58
N PRO A 56 10.20 -10.67 -7.51
CA PRO A 56 9.89 -9.67 -6.48
C PRO A 56 8.50 -9.05 -6.63
N LEU A 57 7.88 -8.70 -5.49
CA LEU A 57 6.56 -8.07 -5.46
C LEU A 57 6.55 -6.70 -6.15
N ALA A 58 5.46 -6.44 -6.87
CA ALA A 58 5.07 -5.09 -7.29
C ALA A 58 4.22 -4.41 -6.20
N TRP A 59 4.36 -3.09 -6.06
CA TRP A 59 3.76 -2.29 -4.99
C TRP A 59 2.96 -1.10 -5.53
N SER A 60 1.92 -0.69 -4.80
CA SER A 60 1.12 0.50 -5.09
C SER A 60 0.63 1.18 -3.81
N SER A 61 0.45 2.50 -3.83
CA SER A 61 -0.09 3.29 -2.72
C SER A 61 -1.61 3.49 -2.78
N THR A 62 -2.29 2.91 -3.77
CA THR A 62 -3.74 3.11 -3.98
C THR A 62 -4.53 1.83 -4.18
N ILE A 63 -3.88 0.78 -4.68
CA ILE A 63 -4.52 -0.52 -4.94
C ILE A 63 -3.69 -1.66 -4.37
N GLY A 64 -4.35 -2.73 -3.96
CA GLY A 64 -3.72 -3.98 -3.54
C GLY A 64 -4.44 -5.19 -4.15
N GLN A 65 -3.74 -6.31 -4.21
CA GLN A 65 -4.25 -7.59 -4.70
C GLN A 65 -4.33 -8.62 -3.57
N MET A 66 -5.33 -9.51 -3.66
CA MET A 66 -5.37 -10.73 -2.87
C MET A 66 -4.38 -11.75 -3.39
N LEU A 67 -3.49 -12.16 -2.51
CA LEU A 67 -2.47 -13.15 -2.70
C LEU A 67 -3.03 -14.55 -2.38
N GLY A 68 -2.51 -15.57 -3.08
CA GLY A 68 -2.94 -16.97 -2.95
C GLY A 68 -2.70 -17.59 -1.56
N GLY A 69 -1.92 -16.94 -0.71
CA GLY A 69 -1.72 -17.32 0.69
C GLY A 69 -0.93 -18.61 0.90
N PRO A 70 -0.54 -18.91 2.15
CA PRO A 70 0.05 -20.17 2.54
C PRO A 70 -0.94 -21.33 2.58
N SER A 71 -0.39 -22.55 2.60
CA SER A 71 -1.14 -23.80 2.75
C SER A 71 -1.97 -23.93 4.03
N ASN A 72 -1.61 -23.18 5.09
CA ASN A 72 -2.34 -23.10 6.35
C ASN A 72 -2.03 -21.79 7.08
N ALA A 73 -2.88 -21.43 8.03
CA ALA A 73 -2.78 -20.20 8.82
C ALA A 73 -1.91 -20.35 10.08
N SER A 74 -0.86 -21.20 10.03
CA SER A 74 0.11 -21.24 11.13
C SER A 74 1.10 -20.09 10.97
N PRO A 75 1.57 -19.48 12.08
CA PRO A 75 2.56 -18.41 12.04
C PRO A 75 3.80 -18.77 11.23
N THR A 76 4.26 -20.03 11.31
CA THR A 76 5.41 -20.53 10.54
C THR A 76 5.12 -20.54 9.03
N SER A 77 3.94 -21.04 8.61
CA SER A 77 3.60 -21.08 7.19
C SER A 77 3.39 -19.68 6.61
N GLU A 78 2.78 -18.77 7.38
CA GLU A 78 2.58 -17.37 7.00
C GLU A 78 3.91 -16.60 6.92
N THR A 79 4.84 -16.86 7.85
CA THR A 79 6.20 -16.28 7.80
C THR A 79 6.98 -16.78 6.59
N ASN A 80 6.96 -18.09 6.31
CA ASN A 80 7.62 -18.65 5.13
C ASN A 80 7.02 -18.06 3.84
N PHE A 81 5.70 -17.96 3.76
CA PHE A 81 5.02 -17.34 2.62
C PHE A 81 5.48 -15.90 2.38
N VAL A 82 5.55 -15.07 3.42
CA VAL A 82 6.02 -13.68 3.27
C VAL A 82 7.50 -13.63 2.90
N ASN A 83 8.35 -14.48 3.50
CA ASN A 83 9.77 -14.60 3.17
C ASN A 83 9.99 -14.95 1.69
N ASP A 84 9.25 -15.93 1.18
CA ASP A 84 9.32 -16.38 -0.20
C ASP A 84 8.89 -15.26 -1.16
N LEU A 85 7.79 -14.56 -0.86
CA LEU A 85 7.30 -13.44 -1.68
C LEU A 85 8.28 -12.27 -1.72
N LEU A 86 8.87 -11.92 -0.58
CA LEU A 86 9.81 -10.80 -0.50
C LEU A 86 11.22 -11.16 -1.00
N GLY A 87 11.50 -12.46 -1.21
CA GLY A 87 12.85 -12.92 -1.53
C GLY A 87 13.84 -12.65 -0.39
N THR A 88 13.34 -12.58 0.84
CA THR A 88 14.12 -12.27 2.05
C THR A 88 13.95 -13.37 3.07
N ALA A 89 15.01 -13.69 3.81
CA ALA A 89 14.88 -14.50 5.01
C ALA A 89 14.75 -13.57 6.22
N PHE A 90 13.53 -13.22 6.63
CA PHE A 90 13.33 -12.77 8.00
C PHE A 90 13.82 -13.90 8.91
N ALA A 91 14.92 -13.67 9.62
CA ALA A 91 15.52 -14.68 10.49
C ALA A 91 14.52 -15.08 11.58
N SER A 92 14.62 -16.32 12.06
CA SER A 92 13.78 -16.92 13.12
C SER A 92 13.82 -16.20 14.48
N THR A 93 14.56 -15.11 14.59
CA THR A 93 14.59 -14.20 15.73
C THR A 93 13.46 -13.16 15.72
N PHE A 94 12.70 -13.03 14.63
CA PHE A 94 11.50 -12.19 14.61
C PHE A 94 10.35 -12.90 15.28
N ALA A 95 9.87 -12.34 16.39
CA ALA A 95 8.64 -12.76 17.01
C ALA A 95 7.49 -12.16 16.18
N PRO A 96 6.71 -12.95 15.41
CA PRO A 96 5.46 -12.44 14.87
C PRO A 96 4.62 -11.95 16.04
N SER A 97 4.25 -10.68 16.04
CA SER A 97 3.29 -10.15 16.99
C SER A 97 1.94 -10.79 16.63
N SER A 98 1.57 -11.82 17.39
CA SER A 98 0.52 -12.75 17.00
C SER A 98 -0.85 -12.08 16.93
N GLY A 99 -1.48 -12.15 15.75
CA GLY A 99 -2.87 -12.56 15.59
C GLY A 99 -3.89 -11.84 16.47
N ASN A 100 -4.03 -10.52 16.31
CA ASN A 100 -5.25 -9.88 16.75
C ASN A 100 -6.40 -10.37 15.86
N LEU A 101 -7.32 -11.11 16.47
CA LEU A 101 -8.59 -11.47 15.87
C LEU A 101 -9.36 -10.18 15.61
N ALA A 102 -10.00 -10.08 14.44
CA ALA A 102 -10.93 -9.00 14.18
C ALA A 102 -11.95 -8.92 15.33
N PRO A 103 -12.27 -7.71 15.86
CA PRO A 103 -13.36 -7.58 16.80
C PRO A 103 -14.62 -8.20 16.19
N THR A 104 -15.18 -9.18 16.90
CA THR A 104 -16.21 -10.11 16.43
C THR A 104 -17.55 -9.42 16.23
N ASN A 105 -17.71 -8.61 15.17
CA ASN A 105 -18.97 -8.01 14.66
C ASN A 105 -18.78 -6.68 13.91
N SER A 106 -17.57 -6.14 13.76
CA SER A 106 -17.41 -4.83 13.11
C SER A 106 -16.91 -4.95 11.67
N ASN A 107 -17.64 -4.34 10.73
CA ASN A 107 -17.20 -4.13 9.35
C ASN A 107 -16.03 -3.15 9.25
N SER A 108 -15.68 -2.48 10.35
CA SER A 108 -14.58 -1.52 10.37
C SER A 108 -13.95 -1.38 11.74
N PHE A 109 -12.62 -1.32 11.81
CA PHE A 109 -11.91 -1.11 13.07
C PHE A 109 -10.56 -0.45 12.83
N GLU A 110 -10.06 0.20 13.86
CA GLU A 110 -8.76 0.87 13.90
C GLU A 110 -7.73 -0.01 14.60
N PHE A 111 -6.49 0.04 14.13
CA PHE A 111 -5.35 -0.55 14.82
C PHE A 111 -4.07 0.20 14.46
N SER A 112 -3.15 0.34 15.40
CA SER A 112 -1.84 0.93 15.12
C SER A 112 -0.88 -0.12 14.57
N LEU A 113 -0.12 0.27 13.55
CA LEU A 113 0.98 -0.47 12.94
C LEU A 113 2.29 0.28 13.20
N ASP A 114 3.24 -0.34 13.87
CA ASP A 114 4.60 0.17 14.08
C ASP A 114 5.67 -0.67 13.37
N THR A 115 5.26 -1.75 12.72
CA THR A 115 6.14 -2.70 12.04
C THR A 115 6.25 -2.42 10.54
N ALA A 116 7.30 -2.93 9.90
CA ALA A 116 7.57 -2.70 8.49
C ALA A 116 6.58 -3.39 7.53
N TYR A 117 6.03 -4.55 7.90
CA TYR A 117 5.08 -5.28 7.05
C TYR A 117 3.86 -5.75 7.83
N LEU A 118 2.73 -5.81 7.15
CA LEU A 118 1.45 -6.29 7.67
C LEU A 118 0.85 -7.27 6.66
N LEU A 119 0.66 -8.51 7.08
CA LEU A 119 -0.11 -9.51 6.36
C LEU A 119 -1.53 -9.53 6.91
N ILE A 120 -2.50 -9.19 6.08
CA ILE A 120 -3.93 -9.21 6.40
C ILE A 120 -4.52 -10.46 5.78
N LYS A 121 -5.23 -11.26 6.57
CA LYS A 121 -6.06 -12.34 6.06
C LYS A 121 -7.53 -11.92 6.12
N VAL A 122 -8.22 -12.05 4.99
CA VAL A 122 -9.65 -11.80 4.87
C VAL A 122 -10.40 -13.03 4.41
N GLY A 123 -11.69 -13.09 4.74
CA GLY A 123 -12.62 -14.12 4.29
C GLY A 123 -13.03 -15.11 5.37
N ASP A 124 -14.12 -15.81 5.08
CA ASP A 124 -14.74 -16.79 5.98
C ASP A 124 -14.60 -18.22 5.38
N GLY A 125 -14.16 -19.17 6.21
CA GLY A 125 -13.92 -20.55 5.80
C GLY A 125 -12.73 -20.74 4.83
N PRO A 126 -12.39 -21.98 4.43
CA PRO A 126 -11.18 -22.31 3.65
C PRO A 126 -11.23 -21.93 2.17
N THR A 127 -12.42 -21.67 1.61
CA THR A 127 -12.62 -21.47 0.16
C THR A 127 -12.60 -20.01 -0.28
N HIS A 128 -12.76 -19.07 0.65
CA HIS A 128 -12.85 -17.64 0.35
C HIS A 128 -11.72 -16.85 1.04
N GLN A 129 -10.65 -17.50 1.48
CA GLN A 129 -9.53 -16.82 2.13
C GLN A 129 -8.72 -16.05 1.09
N GLY A 130 -8.34 -14.83 1.44
CA GLY A 130 -7.40 -14.02 0.67
C GLY A 130 -6.39 -13.40 1.62
N TYR A 131 -5.15 -13.34 1.18
CA TYR A 131 -4.09 -12.68 1.92
C TYR A 131 -3.75 -11.35 1.24
N ALA A 132 -3.41 -10.34 2.02
CA ALA A 132 -2.95 -9.07 1.49
C ALA A 132 -1.70 -8.67 2.23
N LEU A 133 -0.69 -8.19 1.51
CA LEU A 133 0.54 -7.73 2.12
C LEU A 133 0.66 -6.22 1.97
N LEU A 134 0.91 -5.55 3.08
CA LEU A 134 1.21 -4.14 3.14
C LEU A 134 2.63 -3.95 3.65
N ARG A 135 3.30 -2.93 3.14
CA ARG A 135 4.59 -2.43 3.60
C ARG A 135 4.40 -1.03 4.14
N ASN A 136 4.76 -0.85 5.40
CA ASN A 136 4.84 0.43 6.05
C ASN A 136 6.16 1.12 5.66
N LEU A 137 6.04 2.30 5.06
CA LEU A 137 7.17 3.16 4.72
C LEU A 137 7.46 4.19 5.80
N ASP A 138 6.42 4.52 6.57
CA ASP A 138 6.49 5.47 7.66
C ASP A 138 6.63 4.73 9.00
N GLY A 139 6.87 5.44 10.09
CA GLY A 139 7.05 4.83 11.41
C GLY A 139 5.73 4.24 11.95
N LYS A 140 5.24 4.80 13.05
CA LYS A 140 3.94 4.38 13.59
C LYS A 140 2.80 4.98 12.76
N LEU A 141 1.96 4.13 12.17
CA LEU A 141 0.75 4.50 11.45
C LEU A 141 -0.48 3.96 12.19
N ASP A 142 -1.52 4.77 12.33
CA ASP A 142 -2.84 4.26 12.71
C ASP A 142 -3.56 3.83 11.43
N LEU A 143 -4.03 2.60 11.36
CA LEU A 143 -4.69 2.02 10.20
C LEU A 143 -6.16 1.76 10.49
N TRP A 144 -6.98 2.03 9.49
CA TRP A 144 -8.42 1.83 9.52
C TRP A 144 -8.81 0.81 8.47
N PHE A 145 -9.20 -0.38 8.91
CA PHE A 145 -9.70 -1.42 8.02
C PHE A 145 -11.20 -1.25 7.82
N THR A 146 -11.68 -1.39 6.58
CA THR A 146 -13.12 -1.43 6.26
C THR A 146 -13.42 -2.55 5.28
N ALA A 147 -14.25 -3.51 5.69
CA ALA A 147 -14.79 -4.52 4.80
C ALA A 147 -15.80 -3.87 3.84
N THR A 148 -15.66 -4.11 2.53
CA THR A 148 -16.49 -3.47 1.49
C THR A 148 -17.20 -4.48 0.60
N GLY A 149 -16.65 -5.68 0.44
CA GLY A 149 -17.16 -6.71 -0.48
C GLY A 149 -17.40 -8.07 0.17
N GLN A 150 -17.85 -9.02 -0.65
CA GLN A 150 -18.08 -10.40 -0.22
C GLN A 150 -16.78 -11.02 0.32
N ALA A 151 -16.90 -11.70 1.47
CA ALA A 151 -15.76 -12.27 2.19
C ALA A 151 -14.66 -11.22 2.50
N GLY A 152 -15.02 -9.93 2.62
CA GLY A 152 -14.10 -8.85 2.96
C GLY A 152 -13.78 -8.72 4.45
N GLY A 153 -14.42 -9.51 5.30
CA GLY A 153 -14.19 -9.47 6.75
C GLY A 153 -12.76 -9.87 7.10
N LEU A 154 -12.12 -9.12 7.99
CA LEU A 154 -10.84 -9.50 8.58
C LEU A 154 -11.03 -10.81 9.35
N SER A 155 -10.20 -11.80 9.04
CA SER A 155 -10.08 -13.03 9.83
C SER A 155 -9.03 -12.85 10.92
N HIS A 156 -7.82 -12.49 10.51
CA HIS A 156 -6.73 -12.10 11.40
C HIS A 156 -5.68 -11.31 10.62
N TYR A 157 -4.75 -10.68 11.33
CA TYR A 157 -3.56 -10.08 10.73
C TYR A 157 -2.31 -10.46 11.50
N ILE A 158 -1.17 -10.35 10.83
CA ILE A 158 0.16 -10.61 11.37
C ILE A 158 1.08 -9.49 10.94
N THR A 159 1.86 -8.98 11.87
CA THR A 159 2.86 -7.94 11.61
C THR A 159 4.26 -8.51 11.63
N PHE A 160 5.14 -7.91 10.82
CA PHE A 160 6.54 -8.30 10.70
C PHE A 160 7.43 -7.05 10.78
N ASP A 161 8.36 -7.05 11.73
CA ASP A 161 9.42 -6.06 11.78
C ASP A 161 10.50 -6.42 10.75
N GLY A 162 10.72 -5.54 9.78
CA GLY A 162 11.84 -5.68 8.86
C GLY A 162 13.09 -5.16 9.53
N SER A 163 14.08 -6.01 9.83
CA SER A 163 15.44 -5.48 10.08
C SER A 163 16.02 -4.96 8.77
N GLY A 164 15.95 -3.64 8.59
CA GLY A 164 16.76 -2.90 7.64
C GLY A 164 16.04 -2.54 6.34
N PRO A 165 16.36 -1.36 5.75
CA PRO A 165 15.78 -0.91 4.50
C PRO A 165 16.24 -1.84 3.37
N THR A 166 15.39 -2.76 2.94
CA THR A 166 15.52 -3.37 1.62
C THR A 166 15.13 -2.32 0.58
N PRO A 167 16.05 -1.91 -0.32
CA PRO A 167 15.74 -0.94 -1.35
C PRO A 167 14.57 -1.46 -2.19
N VAL A 168 13.48 -0.71 -2.24
CA VAL A 168 12.40 -0.93 -3.20
C VAL A 168 13.01 -0.73 -4.58
N PRO A 169 12.96 -1.70 -5.50
CA PRO A 169 13.22 -1.40 -6.89
C PRO A 169 12.11 -0.43 -7.34
N GLU A 170 12.45 0.84 -7.51
CA GLU A 170 11.54 1.77 -8.17
C GLU A 170 11.13 1.16 -9.51
N PRO A 171 9.84 1.18 -9.88
CA PRO A 171 9.43 0.79 -11.23
C PRO A 171 10.22 1.66 -12.20
N THR A 172 11.13 1.04 -12.95
CA THR A 172 11.92 1.65 -14.01
C THR A 172 10.96 1.96 -15.15
N GLY A 173 10.20 3.04 -15.00
CA GLY A 173 9.03 3.26 -15.83
C GLY A 173 8.40 4.63 -15.67
N LEU A 174 9.20 5.69 -15.46
CA LEU A 174 8.84 7.07 -15.83
C LEU A 174 10.03 8.04 -15.68
N ARG A 175 11.21 7.64 -16.17
CA ARG A 175 12.29 8.59 -16.52
C ARG A 175 11.97 9.31 -17.83
N MET A 176 10.87 10.07 -17.88
CA MET A 176 10.53 10.92 -19.03
C MET A 176 9.99 12.31 -18.66
N PHE A 177 10.32 12.85 -17.48
CA PHE A 177 10.06 14.27 -17.17
C PHE A 177 11.25 15.05 -16.61
N GLY A 178 12.48 14.51 -16.68
CA GLY A 178 13.68 15.14 -16.14
C GLY A 178 14.77 15.52 -17.14
N LEU A 179 14.52 15.43 -18.46
CA LEU A 179 15.51 15.71 -19.51
C LEU A 179 15.11 16.90 -20.41
N GLY A 180 14.13 17.69 -19.99
CA GLY A 180 13.66 18.89 -20.71
C GLY A 180 14.29 20.22 -20.28
N VAL A 181 15.08 20.26 -19.19
CA VAL A 181 15.56 21.53 -18.61
C VAL A 181 17.06 21.79 -18.86
N LEU A 182 17.82 20.83 -19.38
CA LEU A 182 19.26 20.99 -19.67
C LEU A 182 19.60 21.39 -21.11
N LEU A 183 18.63 21.76 -21.94
CA LEU A 183 18.86 22.26 -23.31
C LEU A 183 18.51 23.73 -23.54
N ILE A 184 17.99 24.45 -22.53
CA ILE A 184 17.64 25.89 -22.67
C ILE A 184 18.77 26.83 -22.18
N CYS A 185 19.71 26.36 -21.37
CA CYS A 185 20.88 27.17 -20.99
C CYS A 185 22.01 27.20 -22.04
N GLY A 186 21.92 26.42 -23.12
CA GLY A 186 22.92 26.39 -24.20
C GLY A 186 22.77 27.49 -25.26
N PHE A 187 21.61 28.14 -25.36
CA PHE A 187 21.35 29.11 -26.44
C PHE A 187 21.49 30.60 -26.06
N LEU A 188 21.78 30.92 -24.80
CA LEU A 188 22.04 32.30 -24.36
C LEU A 188 23.54 32.64 -24.20
N GLY A 189 24.44 31.68 -24.35
CA GLY A 189 25.89 31.87 -24.21
C GLY A 189 26.67 32.18 -25.49
N LEU A 190 26.07 32.05 -26.69
CA LEU A 190 26.81 32.10 -27.96
C LEU A 190 26.51 33.32 -28.86
N ARG A 191 25.77 34.33 -28.38
CA ARG A 191 25.54 35.57 -29.15
C ARG A 191 26.51 36.72 -28.86
N ARG A 192 27.67 36.46 -28.23
CA ARG A 192 28.66 37.51 -27.91
C ARG A 192 30.06 37.33 -28.48
N ARG A 193 30.20 36.58 -29.57
CA ARG A 193 31.35 36.68 -30.49
C ARG A 193 30.88 36.35 -31.90
N TYR A 194 30.53 37.37 -32.67
CA TYR A 194 30.98 37.63 -34.05
C TYR A 194 30.13 38.76 -34.64
N ASN A 195 30.85 39.82 -35.02
CA ASN A 195 30.43 41.11 -35.60
C ASN A 195 29.86 42.15 -34.64
#